data_AF-A0A7J8XFL5-F1
#
_entry.id   AF-A0A7J8XFL5-F1
#
_cell.length_a   1.000
_cell.length_b   1.000
_cell.length_c   1.000
_cell.angle_alpha   90.00
_cell.angle_beta   90.00
_cell.angle_gamma   90.00
#
_symmetry.space_group_name_H-M   'P 1'
#
loop_
_entity.id
_entity.type
_entity.pdbx_description
1 polymer ?
#
loop_
_entity_poly.entity_id
_entity_poly.type
_entity_poly.pdbx_seq_one_letter_code
_entity_poly.pdbx_strand_id
1 'polypeptide(L)'
;MRIRLKVGLALGVVVLCIGIGSLILYFVESLDWVDSIYLSVMSVTTVGYGDRAFKTLPGRLFAGVWLLFSTLAVARAFLYLAEARVNKRHRRIAKWVLHRDITIEDLLAADINNNGFISKSEYVIYKLKEMGKVREKDILQICNQFSKLDTNNSGKITLPDLLKYQM
;
A
#
# COMPACT_ATOMS: atom_id res chain seq x y z
N MET A 1 -13.85 3.75 4.25
CA MET A 1 -14.30 2.48 3.60
C MET A 1 -13.38 1.33 3.98
N ARG A 2 -13.93 0.16 4.38
CA ARG A 2 -13.14 -1.07 4.61
C ARG A 2 -12.41 -1.45 3.31
N ILE A 3 -11.12 -1.79 3.36
CA ILE A 3 -10.29 -2.15 2.18
C ILE A 3 -10.97 -3.18 1.26
N ARG A 4 -11.74 -4.11 1.85
CA ARG A 4 -12.52 -5.12 1.13
C ARG A 4 -13.57 -4.51 0.19
N LEU A 5 -14.20 -3.41 0.60
CA LEU A 5 -15.20 -2.71 -0.21
C LEU A 5 -14.56 -1.99 -1.40
N LYS A 6 -13.39 -1.38 -1.22
CA LYS A 6 -12.64 -0.75 -2.32
C LYS A 6 -12.28 -1.78 -3.40
N VAL A 7 -11.78 -2.93 -2.99
CA VAL A 7 -11.46 -4.04 -3.91
C VAL A 7 -12.71 -4.56 -4.61
N GLY A 8 -13.80 -4.80 -3.87
CA GLY A 8 -15.06 -5.26 -4.45
C GLY A 8 -15.63 -4.30 -5.49
N LEU A 9 -15.66 -2.99 -5.18
CA LEU A 9 -16.11 -1.97 -6.13
C LEU A 9 -15.22 -1.91 -7.36
N ALA A 10 -13.89 -1.94 -7.21
CA ALA A 10 -12.98 -1.88 -8.34
C ALA A 10 -13.10 -3.11 -9.26
N LEU A 11 -13.27 -4.31 -8.70
CA LEU A 11 -13.57 -5.51 -9.49
C LEU A 11 -14.93 -5.41 -10.20
N GLY A 12 -15.95 -4.88 -9.52
CA GLY A 12 -17.26 -4.62 -10.12
C GLY A 12 -17.18 -3.67 -11.32
N VAL A 13 -16.39 -2.60 -11.23
CA VAL A 13 -16.15 -1.67 -12.35
C VAL A 13 -15.48 -2.38 -13.53
N VAL A 14 -14.50 -3.24 -13.30
CA VAL A 14 -13.85 -4.02 -14.38
C VAL A 14 -14.83 -4.94 -15.07
N VAL A 15 -15.67 -5.66 -14.30
CA VAL A 15 -16.72 -6.54 -14.87
C VAL A 15 -17.73 -5.74 -15.69
N LEU A 16 -18.11 -4.56 -15.21
CA LEU A 16 -19.00 -3.66 -15.94
C LEU A 16 -18.37 -3.18 -17.26
N CYS A 17 -17.08 -2.80 -17.25
CA CYS A 17 -16.36 -2.40 -18.45
C CYS A 17 -16.32 -3.51 -19.51
N ILE A 18 -16.10 -4.76 -19.08
CA ILE A 18 -16.15 -5.94 -19.95
C ILE A 18 -17.57 -6.12 -20.50
N GLY A 19 -18.60 -6.11 -19.64
CA GLY A 19 -19.99 -6.27 -20.08
C GLY A 19 -20.43 -5.22 -21.11
N ILE A 20 -20.08 -3.95 -20.90
CA ILE A 20 -20.36 -2.86 -21.85
C ILE A 20 -19.61 -3.09 -23.17
N GLY A 21 -18.32 -3.45 -23.10
CA GLY A 21 -17.52 -3.72 -24.29
C GLY A 21 -18.06 -4.90 -25.09
N SER A 22 -18.42 -6.00 -24.44
CA SER A 22 -19.03 -7.17 -25.08
C SER A 22 -20.35 -6.84 -25.76
N LEU A 23 -21.21 -6.05 -25.11
CA LEU A 23 -22.50 -5.68 -25.68
C LEU A 23 -22.33 -4.80 -26.93
N ILE A 24 -21.43 -3.83 -26.88
CA ILE A 24 -21.15 -2.96 -28.03
C ILE A 24 -20.49 -3.75 -29.17
N LEU A 25 -19.57 -4.67 -28.87
CA LEU A 25 -18.97 -5.55 -29.87
C LEU A 25 -20.01 -6.44 -30.55
N TYR A 26 -20.95 -7.00 -29.80
CA TYR A 26 -22.02 -7.82 -30.34
C TYR A 26 -22.90 -7.03 -31.32
N PHE A 27 -23.32 -5.81 -30.95
CA PHE A 27 -24.23 -5.01 -31.78
C PHE A 27 -23.54 -4.27 -32.94
N VAL A 28 -22.33 -3.73 -32.72
CA VAL A 28 -21.64 -2.86 -33.68
C VAL A 28 -20.74 -3.65 -34.63
N GLU A 29 -20.01 -4.64 -34.10
CA GLU A 29 -19.12 -5.49 -34.92
C GLU A 29 -19.81 -6.77 -35.40
N SER A 30 -21.07 -7.00 -34.99
CA SER A 30 -21.86 -8.21 -35.34
C SER A 30 -21.11 -9.51 -35.01
N LEU A 31 -20.29 -9.49 -33.95
CA LEU A 31 -19.56 -10.65 -33.47
C LEU A 31 -20.51 -11.58 -32.71
N ASP A 32 -20.21 -12.87 -32.70
CA ASP A 32 -20.93 -13.81 -31.84
C ASP A 32 -20.73 -13.46 -30.35
N TRP A 33 -21.62 -13.94 -29.48
CA TRP A 33 -21.58 -13.66 -28.04
C TRP A 33 -20.25 -14.05 -27.40
N VAL A 34 -19.75 -15.24 -27.75
CA VAL A 34 -18.48 -15.75 -27.21
C VAL A 34 -17.31 -14.88 -27.68
N ASP A 35 -17.31 -14.52 -28.95
CA ASP A 35 -16.25 -13.72 -29.56
C ASP A 35 -16.23 -12.29 -29.03
N SER A 36 -17.41 -11.73 -28.75
CA SER A 36 -17.58 -10.41 -28.16
C SER A 36 -17.10 -10.35 -26.70
N ILE A 37 -17.39 -11.40 -25.92
CA ILE A 37 -16.86 -11.53 -24.55
C ILE A 37 -15.35 -11.71 -24.59
N TYR A 38 -14.87 -12.62 -25.43
CA TYR A 38 -13.45 -12.89 -25.58
C TYR A 38 -12.66 -11.62 -25.95
N LEU A 39 -13.05 -10.94 -27.04
CA LEU A 39 -12.36 -9.73 -27.48
C LEU A 39 -12.45 -8.62 -26.43
N SER A 40 -13.57 -8.51 -25.72
CA SER A 40 -13.71 -7.52 -24.65
C SER A 40 -12.78 -7.80 -23.47
N VAL A 41 -12.76 -9.04 -22.96
CA VAL A 41 -11.87 -9.45 -21.86
C VAL A 41 -10.42 -9.20 -22.27
N MET A 42 -10.00 -9.72 -23.42
CA MET A 42 -8.63 -9.61 -23.94
C MET A 42 -8.16 -8.17 -24.09
N SER A 43 -9.08 -7.28 -24.48
CA SER A 43 -8.87 -5.85 -24.62
C SER A 43 -8.72 -5.15 -23.25
N VAL A 44 -9.68 -5.36 -22.34
CA VAL A 44 -9.69 -4.73 -21.01
C VAL A 44 -8.52 -5.21 -20.15
N THR A 45 -8.17 -6.49 -20.22
CA THR A 45 -7.03 -7.06 -19.47
C THR A 45 -5.68 -6.81 -20.14
N THR A 46 -5.66 -6.07 -21.25
CA THR A 46 -4.45 -5.74 -22.02
C THR A 46 -3.61 -6.95 -22.44
N VAL A 47 -4.23 -8.12 -22.62
CA VAL A 47 -3.51 -9.31 -23.11
C VAL A 47 -3.38 -9.24 -24.63
N GLY A 48 -4.48 -8.86 -25.32
CA GLY A 48 -4.49 -8.47 -26.73
C GLY A 48 -3.71 -9.38 -27.69
N TYR A 49 -4.08 -10.66 -27.81
CA TYR A 49 -3.40 -11.59 -28.73
C TYR A 49 -3.44 -11.16 -30.20
N GLY A 50 -4.41 -10.33 -30.60
CA GLY A 50 -4.50 -9.77 -31.95
C GLY A 50 -5.12 -10.72 -32.99
N ASP A 51 -5.66 -11.84 -32.55
CA ASP A 51 -6.43 -12.81 -33.35
C ASP A 51 -7.80 -12.26 -33.79
N ARG A 52 -8.40 -11.39 -32.96
CA ARG A 52 -9.60 -10.61 -33.28
C ARG A 52 -9.36 -9.13 -33.04
N ALA A 53 -10.00 -8.28 -33.84
CA ALA A 53 -9.85 -6.83 -33.77
C ALA A 53 -11.13 -6.10 -34.24
N PHE A 54 -11.26 -4.84 -33.82
CA PHE A 54 -12.32 -3.92 -34.27
C PHE A 54 -12.15 -3.62 -35.77
N LYS A 55 -13.12 -4.05 -36.59
CA LYS A 55 -13.09 -3.90 -38.05
C LYS A 55 -13.85 -2.67 -38.51
N THR A 56 -14.94 -2.31 -37.82
CA THR A 56 -15.77 -1.17 -38.20
C THR A 56 -15.18 0.16 -37.76
N LEU A 57 -15.45 1.22 -38.53
CA LEU A 57 -15.10 2.59 -38.16
C LEU A 57 -15.70 3.00 -36.79
N PRO A 58 -17.01 2.83 -36.51
CA PRO A 58 -17.58 3.16 -35.21
C PRO A 58 -16.99 2.31 -34.08
N GLY A 59 -16.73 1.02 -34.30
CA GLY A 59 -16.10 0.14 -33.31
C GLY A 59 -14.68 0.58 -32.93
N ARG A 60 -13.89 1.07 -33.90
CA ARG A 60 -12.55 1.62 -33.65
C ARG A 60 -12.58 2.93 -32.87
N LEU A 61 -13.51 3.83 -33.18
CA LEU A 61 -13.70 5.07 -32.44
C LEU A 61 -14.10 4.79 -30.99
N PHE A 62 -15.04 3.86 -30.79
CA PHE A 62 -15.43 3.37 -29.47
C PHE A 62 -14.22 2.78 -28.73
N ALA A 63 -13.47 1.88 -29.37
CA ALA A 63 -12.31 1.23 -28.78
C ALA A 63 -11.27 2.25 -28.29
N GLY A 64 -10.99 3.30 -29.07
CA GLY A 64 -10.04 4.34 -28.67
C GLY A 64 -10.38 4.99 -27.32
N VAL A 65 -11.65 5.33 -27.10
CA VAL A 65 -12.09 5.93 -25.83
C VAL A 65 -12.24 4.87 -24.73
N TRP A 66 -12.90 3.77 -25.03
CA TRP A 66 -13.23 2.71 -24.08
C TRP A 66 -12.00 1.99 -23.51
N LEU A 67 -10.97 1.75 -24.34
CA LEU A 67 -9.72 1.14 -23.89
C LEU A 67 -8.99 2.02 -22.88
N LEU A 68 -9.00 3.35 -23.04
CA LEU A 68 -8.37 4.27 -22.08
C LEU A 68 -9.04 4.20 -20.70
N PHE A 69 -10.37 4.16 -20.64
CA PHE A 69 -11.08 4.06 -19.38
C PHE A 69 -10.97 2.67 -18.73
N SER A 70 -11.09 1.62 -19.53
CA SER A 70 -11.03 0.24 -19.03
C SER A 70 -9.64 -0.15 -18.52
N THR A 71 -8.56 0.28 -19.19
CA THR A 71 -7.18 0.09 -18.72
C THR A 71 -6.95 0.77 -17.38
N LEU A 72 -7.42 2.01 -17.20
CA LEU A 72 -7.33 2.71 -15.92
C LEU A 72 -8.13 1.98 -14.82
N ALA A 73 -9.32 1.46 -15.13
CA ALA A 73 -10.12 0.70 -14.19
C ALA A 73 -9.38 -0.58 -13.72
N VAL A 74 -8.78 -1.32 -14.65
CA VAL A 74 -7.98 -2.52 -14.33
C VAL A 74 -6.75 -2.17 -13.51
N ALA A 75 -6.01 -1.12 -13.88
CA ALA A 75 -4.86 -0.65 -13.12
C ALA A 75 -5.23 -0.30 -11.66
N ARG A 76 -6.36 0.40 -11.46
CA ARG A 76 -6.87 0.72 -10.12
C ARG A 76 -7.27 -0.53 -9.35
N ALA A 77 -7.91 -1.51 -9.99
CA ALA A 77 -8.27 -2.78 -9.36
C ALA A 77 -7.02 -3.52 -8.86
N PHE A 78 -5.95 -3.58 -9.67
CA PHE A 78 -4.67 -4.17 -9.27
C PHE A 78 -4.04 -3.43 -8.08
N LEU A 79 -4.01 -2.10 -8.11
CA LEU A 79 -3.45 -1.30 -7.00
C LEU A 79 -4.20 -1.56 -5.68
N TYR A 80 -5.53 -1.60 -5.70
CA TYR A 80 -6.29 -1.90 -4.49
C TYR A 80 -6.11 -3.34 -4.01
N LEU A 81 -5.94 -4.30 -4.92
CA LEU A 81 -5.64 -5.68 -4.56
C LEU A 81 -4.26 -5.79 -3.91
N ALA A 82 -3.26 -5.11 -4.47
CA ALA A 82 -1.92 -5.01 -3.90
C ALA A 82 -1.96 -4.37 -2.50
N GLU A 83 -2.66 -3.23 -2.36
CA GLU A 83 -2.86 -2.54 -1.09
C GLU A 83 -3.52 -3.48 -0.06
N ALA A 84 -4.54 -4.24 -0.47
CA ALA A 84 -5.21 -5.21 0.41
C ALA A 84 -4.27 -6.33 0.86
N ARG A 85 -3.41 -6.84 -0.03
CA ARG A 85 -2.42 -7.88 0.28
C ARG A 85 -1.34 -7.36 1.23
N VAL A 86 -0.80 -6.19 0.95
CA VAL A 86 0.20 -5.48 1.77
C VAL A 86 -0.37 -5.20 3.17
N ASN A 87 -1.57 -4.64 3.26
CA ASN A 87 -2.24 -4.39 4.54
C ASN A 87 -2.48 -5.66 5.36
N LYS A 88 -2.85 -6.77 4.70
CA LYS A 88 -3.00 -8.07 5.38
C LYS A 88 -1.67 -8.58 5.93
N ARG A 89 -0.57 -8.39 5.17
CA ARG A 89 0.78 -8.75 5.60
C ARG A 89 1.26 -7.89 6.78
N HIS A 90 1.13 -6.55 6.70
CA HIS A 90 1.49 -5.65 7.81
C HIS A 90 0.75 -6.00 9.11
N ARG A 91 -0.55 -6.30 9.03
CA ARG A 91 -1.31 -6.72 10.22
C ARG A 91 -0.82 -8.05 10.81
N ARG A 92 -0.39 -9.00 9.98
CA ARG A 92 0.17 -10.27 10.46
C ARG A 92 1.52 -10.06 11.15
N ILE A 93 2.40 -9.27 10.55
CA ILE A 93 3.70 -8.92 11.13
C ILE A 93 3.51 -8.18 12.45
N ALA A 94 2.66 -7.15 12.48
CA ALA A 94 2.40 -6.40 13.71
C ALA A 94 1.83 -7.30 14.83
N LYS A 95 0.88 -8.19 14.52
CA LYS A 95 0.37 -9.15 15.50
C LYS A 95 1.46 -10.10 15.99
N TRP A 96 2.30 -10.62 15.11
CA TRP A 96 3.40 -11.50 15.47
C TRP A 96 4.43 -10.80 16.36
N VAL A 97 4.87 -9.58 15.98
CA VAL A 97 5.81 -8.77 16.77
C VAL A 97 5.29 -8.50 18.18
N LEU A 98 3.99 -8.22 18.33
CA LEU A 98 3.37 -7.93 19.63
C LEU A 98 3.27 -9.14 20.57
N HIS A 99 3.17 -10.36 20.05
CA HIS A 99 3.01 -11.57 20.86
C HIS A 99 4.29 -12.39 20.99
N ARG A 100 5.37 -12.02 20.31
CA ARG A 100 6.67 -12.67 20.43
C ARG A 100 7.40 -12.20 21.69
N ASP A 101 7.92 -13.16 22.44
CA ASP A 101 8.82 -12.93 23.56
C ASP A 101 10.12 -12.24 23.11
N ILE A 102 10.72 -11.47 24.02
CA ILE A 102 11.99 -10.76 23.81
C ILE A 102 13.14 -11.75 24.03
N THR A 103 14.14 -11.73 23.14
CA THR A 103 15.40 -12.47 23.31
C THR A 103 16.52 -11.58 23.85
N ILE A 104 17.67 -12.17 24.22
CA ILE A 104 18.83 -11.41 24.70
C ILE A 104 19.38 -10.47 23.61
N GLU A 105 19.41 -10.92 22.35
CA GLU A 105 19.82 -10.09 21.22
C GLU A 105 18.88 -8.89 21.02
N ASP A 106 17.57 -9.11 21.22
CA ASP A 106 16.58 -8.04 21.15
C ASP A 106 16.75 -7.01 22.27
N LEU A 107 17.15 -7.47 23.46
CA LEU A 107 17.46 -6.58 24.59
C LEU A 107 18.67 -5.70 24.25
N LEU A 108 19.75 -6.28 23.72
CA LEU A 108 20.93 -5.54 23.28
C LEU A 108 20.60 -4.54 22.15
N ALA A 109 19.71 -4.92 21.23
CA ALA A 109 19.29 -4.05 20.14
C ALA A 109 18.29 -2.96 20.55
N ALA A 110 17.59 -3.12 21.68
CA ALA A 110 16.62 -2.18 22.21
C ALA A 110 17.22 -1.19 23.23
N ASP A 111 18.35 -1.52 23.84
CA ASP A 111 19.07 -0.68 24.80
C ASP A 111 19.75 0.50 24.08
N ILE A 112 19.05 1.64 24.00
CA ILE A 112 19.51 2.82 23.25
C ILE A 112 20.61 3.55 24.03
N ASN A 113 20.53 3.54 25.36
CA ASN A 113 21.44 4.27 26.25
C ASN A 113 22.58 3.40 26.83
N ASN A 114 22.62 2.11 26.51
CA ASN A 114 23.63 1.14 26.94
C ASN A 114 23.75 1.00 28.47
N ASN A 115 22.62 1.06 29.19
CA ASN A 115 22.61 0.96 30.65
C ASN A 115 22.45 -0.49 31.17
N GLY A 116 22.29 -1.47 30.28
CA GLY A 116 22.18 -2.89 30.62
C GLY A 116 20.76 -3.36 30.94
N PHE A 117 19.75 -2.50 30.83
CA PHE A 117 18.34 -2.86 30.93
C PHE A 117 17.49 -2.08 29.92
N ILE A 118 16.26 -2.54 29.66
CA ILE A 118 15.33 -1.83 28.78
C ILE A 118 14.23 -1.15 29.58
N SER A 119 14.08 0.16 29.40
CA SER A 119 12.93 0.90 29.92
C SER A 119 11.67 0.58 29.12
N LYS A 120 10.49 0.88 29.69
CA LYS A 120 9.21 0.73 28.99
C LYS A 120 9.17 1.54 27.68
N SER A 121 9.81 2.71 27.65
CA SER A 121 9.95 3.56 26.45
C SER A 121 10.79 2.89 25.37
N GLU A 122 11.96 2.34 25.73
CA GLU A 122 12.84 1.62 24.80
C GLU A 122 12.15 0.38 24.23
N TYR A 123 11.43 -0.37 25.08
CA TYR A 123 10.64 -1.50 24.62
C TYR A 123 9.57 -1.09 23.59
N VAL A 124 8.85 0.01 23.84
CA VAL A 124 7.84 0.54 22.91
C VAL A 124 8.48 0.98 21.59
N ILE A 125 9.59 1.72 21.64
CA ILE A 125 10.32 2.18 20.44
C ILE A 125 10.82 0.98 19.63
N TYR A 126 11.41 -0.02 20.30
CA TYR A 126 11.87 -1.25 19.68
C TYR A 126 10.73 -2.02 18.99
N LYS A 127 9.59 -2.23 19.66
CA LYS A 127 8.43 -2.89 19.04
C LYS A 127 7.87 -2.07 17.87
N LEU A 128 7.85 -0.75 17.95
CA LEU A 128 7.46 0.12 16.83
C LEU A 128 8.42 0.00 15.63
N LYS A 129 9.73 -0.09 15.89
CA LYS A 129 10.78 -0.33 14.89
C LYS A 129 10.60 -1.70 14.22
N GLU A 130 10.44 -2.78 15.00
CA GLU A 130 10.21 -4.14 14.47
C GLU A 130 8.92 -4.23 13.63
N MET A 131 7.87 -3.51 14.03
CA MET A 131 6.63 -3.43 13.23
C MET A 131 6.78 -2.59 11.94
N GLY A 132 7.94 -1.97 11.71
CA GLY A 132 8.21 -1.08 10.58
C GLY A 132 7.42 0.23 10.65
N LYS A 133 6.99 0.65 11.85
CA LYS A 133 6.25 1.91 12.05
C LYS A 133 7.17 3.12 12.13
N VAL A 134 8.38 2.93 12.64
CA VAL A 134 9.43 3.95 12.76
C VAL A 134 10.72 3.36 12.19
N ARG A 135 11.50 4.14 11.44
CA ARG A 135 12.78 3.69 10.90
C ARG A 135 13.90 4.10 11.85
N GLU A 136 15.01 3.36 11.83
CA GLU A 136 16.16 3.63 12.69
C GLU A 136 16.69 5.07 12.54
N LYS A 137 16.78 5.55 11.31
CA LYS A 137 17.19 6.93 11.03
C LYS A 137 16.29 7.97 11.69
N ASP A 138 14.99 7.69 11.80
CA ASP A 138 14.03 8.62 12.40
C ASP A 138 14.25 8.63 13.93
N ILE A 139 14.51 7.46 14.53
CA ILE A 139 14.87 7.34 15.96
C ILE A 139 16.15 8.12 16.25
N LEU A 140 17.22 7.89 15.47
CA LEU A 140 18.51 8.58 15.63
C LEU A 140 18.37 10.10 15.48
N GLN A 141 17.57 10.59 14.54
CA GLN A 141 17.31 12.02 14.38
C GLN A 141 16.62 12.62 15.62
N ILE A 142 15.62 11.92 16.16
CA ILE A 142 14.92 12.36 17.38
C ILE A 142 15.86 12.34 18.59
N CYS A 143 16.66 11.27 18.75
CA CYS A 143 17.68 11.19 19.79
C CYS A 143 18.69 12.34 19.67
N ASN A 144 19.16 12.65 18.47
CA ASN A 144 20.08 13.78 18.24
C ASN A 144 19.45 15.13 18.60
N GLN A 145 18.15 15.32 18.35
CA GLN A 145 17.45 16.53 18.80
C GLN A 145 17.32 16.57 20.32
N PHE A 146 17.04 15.42 20.95
CA PHE A 146 16.99 15.29 22.40
C PHE A 146 18.34 15.66 23.04
N SER A 147 19.46 15.11 22.54
CA SER A 147 20.80 15.39 23.05
C SER A 147 21.21 16.87 22.92
N LYS A 148 20.65 17.63 21.97
CA LYS A 148 20.87 19.08 21.88
C LYS A 148 20.20 19.85 23.01
N LEU A 149 19.08 19.35 23.52
CA LEU A 149 18.33 19.95 24.62
C LEU A 149 18.89 19.48 25.97
N ASP A 150 19.28 18.20 26.05
CA ASP A 150 19.85 17.56 27.25
C ASP A 150 21.35 17.89 27.42
N THR A 151 21.66 19.18 27.62
CA THR A 151 23.05 19.67 27.74
C THR A 151 23.83 19.07 28.91
N ASN A 152 23.14 18.57 29.94
CA ASN A 152 23.75 17.90 31.09
C ASN A 152 23.82 16.36 30.92
N ASN A 153 23.39 15.82 29.77
CA ASN A 153 23.33 14.40 29.46
C ASN A 153 22.62 13.58 30.57
N SER A 154 21.58 14.17 31.17
CA SER A 154 20.84 13.57 32.28
C SER A 154 19.84 12.52 31.82
N GLY A 155 19.62 12.41 30.50
CA GLY A 155 18.55 11.61 29.91
C GLY A 155 17.17 12.21 30.14
N LYS A 156 17.09 13.47 30.60
CA LYS A 156 15.84 14.17 30.94
C LYS A 156 15.92 15.63 30.48
N ILE A 157 14.87 16.10 29.82
CA ILE A 157 14.74 17.53 29.53
C ILE A 157 14.03 18.19 30.72
N THR A 158 14.70 19.17 31.34
CA THR A 158 14.14 19.93 32.45
C THR A 158 13.70 21.33 32.00
N LEU A 159 12.87 22.00 32.80
CA LEU A 159 12.43 23.38 32.53
C LEU A 159 13.61 24.35 32.33
N PRO A 160 14.67 24.32 33.16
CA PRO A 160 15.87 25.13 32.92
C PRO A 160 16.53 24.89 31.57
N ASP A 161 16.55 23.65 31.07
CA ASP A 161 17.16 23.32 29.78
C ASP A 161 16.39 23.96 28.61
N LEU A 162 15.06 24.00 28.71
CA LEU A 162 14.20 24.65 27.72
C LEU A 162 14.32 26.18 27.75
N LEU A 163 14.40 26.78 28.94
CA LEU A 163 14.53 28.24 29.08
C LEU A 163 15.85 28.76 28.52
N LYS A 164 16.94 27.99 28.60
CA LYS A 164 18.24 28.34 27.99
C LYS A 164 18.22 28.37 26.46
N TYR A 165 17.28 27.67 25.82
CA TYR A 165 17.18 27.59 24.36
C TYR A 165 16.20 28.63 23.77
N GLN A 166 15.42 29.31 24.62
CA GLN A 166 14.47 30.37 24.23
C GLN A 166 15.01 31.79 24.37
N MET A 167 16.20 31.95 24.97
CA MET A 167 16.96 33.21 25.02
C MET A 167 18.08 33.19 23.98
#